data_AF-A0A931Q9C6-F1
#
_entry.id   AF-A0A931Q9C6-F1
#
_cell.length_a   1.000
_cell.length_b   1.000
_cell.length_c   1.000
_cell.angle_alpha   90.00
_cell.angle_beta   90.00
_cell.angle_gamma   90.00
#
_symmetry.space_group_name_H-M   'P 1'
#
loop_
_entity.id
_entity.type
_entity.pdbx_description
1 polymer ?
#
loop_
_entity_poly.entity_id
_entity_poly.type
_entity_poly.pdbx_seq_one_letter_code
_entity_poly.pdbx_strand_id
1 'polypeptide(L)' 'MDKDLDQAKGKLKQAVGDLTDNEKLEREGKADEAGGKLKEAVSRVKDKVDDAIDDAKKKLSGS' A
#
# COMPACT_ATOMS: atom_id res chain seq x y z
N MET A 1 -1.27 -39.95 10.21
CA MET A 1 -2.07 -39.39 9.09
C MET A 1 -1.46 -38.04 8.72
N ASP A 2 -0.16 -38.02 8.38
CA ASP A 2 0.68 -36.81 8.44
C ASP A 2 1.37 -36.50 7.10
N LYS A 3 1.43 -37.46 6.17
CA LYS A 3 2.06 -37.28 4.86
C LYS A 3 1.25 -36.36 3.94
N ASP A 4 -0.08 -36.48 3.97
CA ASP A 4 -0.96 -35.72 3.08
C ASP A 4 -1.03 -34.23 3.46
N LEU A 5 -0.96 -33.93 4.77
CA LEU A 5 -0.91 -32.55 5.28
C LEU A 5 0.42 -31.88 4.94
N ASP A 6 1.54 -32.61 5.04
CA ASP A 6 2.85 -32.09 4.68
C ASP A 6 2.97 -31.84 3.17
N GLN A 7 2.42 -32.74 2.34
CA GLN A 7 2.35 -32.52 0.89
C GLN A 7 1.44 -31.34 0.51
N ALA A 8 0.28 -31.21 1.15
CA ALA A 8 -0.62 -30.08 0.90
C ALA A 8 0.01 -28.75 1.31
N LYS A 9 0.64 -28.68 2.49
CA LYS A 9 1.39 -27.49 2.93
C LYS A 9 2.57 -27.19 2.02
N GLY A 10 3.30 -28.21 1.57
CA GLY A 10 4.41 -28.06 0.62
C GLY A 10 3.95 -27.41 -0.69
N LYS A 11 2.88 -27.94 -1.30
CA LYS A 11 2.28 -27.38 -2.52
C LYS A 11 1.78 -25.95 -2.32
N LEU A 12 1.15 -25.67 -1.19
CA LEU A 12 0.64 -24.33 -0.88
C LEU A 12 1.79 -23.32 -0.69
N LYS A 13 2.87 -23.73 -0.02
CA LYS A 13 4.05 -22.89 0.22
C LYS A 13 4.83 -22.64 -1.08
N GLN A 14 4.90 -23.64 -1.96
CA GLN A 14 5.45 -23.46 -3.31
C GLN A 14 4.58 -22.51 -4.14
N ALA A 15 3.25 -22.67 -4.15
CA ALA A 15 2.35 -21.79 -4.90
C ALA A 15 2.40 -20.34 -4.41
N VAL A 16 2.40 -20.13 -3.09
CA VAL A 16 2.55 -18.79 -2.48
C VAL A 16 3.94 -18.23 -2.75
N GLY A 17 4.99 -19.07 -2.71
CA GLY A 17 6.36 -18.70 -3.06
C GLY A 17 6.45 -18.22 -4.50
N ASP A 18 5.96 -19.00 -5.47
CA ASP A 18 5.94 -18.68 -6.90
C ASP A 18 5.14 -17.39 -7.19
N LEU A 19 3.99 -17.22 -6.52
CA LEU A 19 3.21 -15.99 -6.60
C LEU A 19 3.99 -14.79 -6.06
N THR A 20 4.64 -14.95 -4.90
CA THR A 20 5.37 -13.88 -4.20
C THR A 20 6.70 -13.56 -4.87
N ASP A 21 7.37 -14.51 -5.51
CA ASP A 21 8.61 -14.31 -6.25
C ASP A 21 8.35 -13.46 -7.50
N ASN A 22 7.24 -13.73 -8.21
CA ASN A 22 6.79 -12.88 -9.30
C ASN A 22 6.35 -11.49 -8.78
N GLU A 23 5.70 -11.43 -7.61
CA GLU A 23 5.33 -10.17 -6.96
C GLU A 23 6.55 -9.38 -6.46
N LYS A 24 7.66 -10.03 -6.07
CA LYS A 24 8.92 -9.38 -5.67
C LYS A 24 9.67 -8.79 -6.86
N LEU A 25 9.77 -9.54 -7.96
CA LEU A 25 10.39 -9.06 -9.21
C LEU A 25 9.56 -7.93 -9.84
N GLU A 26 8.23 -8.01 -9.76
CA GLU A 26 7.33 -6.95 -10.21
C GLU A 26 7.30 -5.76 -9.22
N ARG A 27 7.51 -6.00 -7.91
CA ARG A 27 7.56 -4.95 -6.87
C ARG A 27 8.73 -4.02 -7.00
N GLU A 28 9.91 -4.44 -7.41
CA GLU A 28 11.02 -3.47 -7.55
C GLU A 28 10.74 -2.44 -8.65
N GLY A 29 10.03 -2.81 -9.71
CA GLY A 29 9.57 -1.88 -10.75
C GLY A 29 8.27 -1.14 -10.40
N LYS A 30 7.26 -1.81 -9.83
CA LYS A 30 5.97 -1.22 -9.48
C LYS A 30 5.97 -0.46 -8.16
N ALA A 31 6.82 -0.78 -7.19
CA ALA A 31 6.84 -0.07 -5.91
C ALA A 31 7.41 1.34 -6.05
N ASP A 32 8.28 1.58 -7.04
CA ASP A 32 8.74 2.93 -7.37
C ASP A 32 7.60 3.76 -7.99
N GLU A 33 6.86 3.19 -8.96
CA GLU A 33 5.71 3.86 -9.58
C GLU A 33 4.50 3.99 -8.63
N ALA A 34 4.23 2.97 -7.81
CA ALA A 34 3.18 2.97 -6.81
C ALA A 34 3.54 3.86 -5.62
N GLY A 35 4.83 3.91 -5.23
CA GLY A 35 5.33 4.83 -4.23
C GLY A 35 5.18 6.28 -4.66
N GLY A 36 5.49 6.60 -5.93
CA GLY A 36 5.23 7.91 -6.52
C GLY A 36 3.74 8.28 -6.52
N LYS A 37 2.87 7.40 -7.03
CA LYS A 37 1.41 7.62 -7.06
C LYS A 37 0.79 7.73 -5.66
N LEU A 38 1.24 6.91 -4.72
CA LEU A 38 0.78 6.95 -3.32
C LEU A 38 1.21 8.26 -2.64
N LYS A 39 2.45 8.69 -2.86
CA LYS A 39 2.98 9.94 -2.29
C LYS A 39 2.26 11.16 -2.87
N GLU A 40 1.94 11.15 -4.17
CA GLU A 40 1.16 12.22 -4.80
C GLU A 40 -0.29 12.26 -4.27
N ALA A 41 -0.94 11.10 -4.12
CA ALA A 41 -2.28 11.00 -3.55
C ALA A 41 -2.34 11.49 -2.10
N VAL A 42 -1.37 11.08 -1.27
CA VAL A 42 -1.24 11.54 0.11
C VAL A 42 -0.99 13.05 0.16
N SER A 43 -0.14 13.59 -0.72
CA SER A 43 0.14 15.03 -0.76
C SER A 43 -1.12 15.82 -1.11
N ARG A 44 -1.89 15.42 -2.14
CA ARG A 44 -3.14 16.11 -2.51
C ARG A 44 -4.19 16.07 -1.39
N VAL A 45 -4.30 14.95 -0.68
CA VAL A 45 -5.22 14.83 0.46
C VAL A 45 -4.76 15.76 1.59
N LYS A 46 -3.46 15.80 1.88
CA LYS A 46 -2.90 16.65 2.93
C LYS A 46 -3.10 18.13 2.61
N ASP A 47 -2.81 18.57 1.38
CA ASP A 47 -3.06 19.94 0.91
C ASP A 47 -4.53 20.35 1.09
N LYS A 48 -5.48 19.51 0.66
CA LYS A 48 -6.92 19.79 0.84
C LYS A 48 -7.33 19.92 2.31
N VAL A 49 -6.71 19.14 3.18
CA VAL A 49 -7.01 19.17 4.62
C VAL A 49 -6.41 20.42 5.26
N ASP A 50 -5.16 20.76 4.95
CA ASP A 50 -4.52 21.99 5.42
C ASP A 50 -5.31 23.24 4.97
N ASP A 51 -5.75 23.28 3.70
CA ASP A 51 -6.55 24.38 3.15
C ASP A 51 -7.90 24.54 3.88
N ALA A 52 -8.60 23.43 4.14
CA ALA A 52 -9.86 23.44 4.89
C ALA A 52 -9.68 23.84 6.36
N ILE A 53 -8.56 23.44 6.98
CA ILE A 53 -8.22 23.82 8.35
C ILE A 53 -7.88 25.31 8.41
N ASP A 54 -7.13 25.84 7.45
CA ASP A 54 -6.77 27.26 7.40
C ASP A 54 -8.02 28.14 7.19
N ASP A 55 -8.92 27.74 6.30
CA ASP A 55 -10.19 28.45 6.06
C ASP A 55 -11.07 28.46 7.32
N ALA A 56 -11.15 27.33 8.04
CA ALA A 56 -11.83 27.24 9.32
C ALA A 56 -11.16 28.12 10.39
N LYS A 57 -9.82 28.10 10.47
CA LYS A 57 -9.05 28.88 11.45
C LYS A 57 -9.15 30.38 11.18
N LYS A 58 -9.20 30.79 9.91
CA LYS A 58 -9.40 32.18 9.48
C LYS A 58 -10.81 32.67 9.83
N LYS A 59 -11.84 31.85 9.63
CA LYS A 59 -13.22 32.18 10.06
C LYS A 59 -13.36 32.25 11.58
N LEU A 60 -12.69 31.36 12.31
CA LEU A 60 -12.75 31.32 13.78
C LEU A 60 -11.90 32.41 14.44
N SER A 61 -10.80 32.84 13.82
CA SER A 61 -9.93 33.91 14.33
C SER A 61 -10.34 35.31 13.85
N GLY A 62 -11.28 35.39 12.91
CA GLY A 62 -11.78 36.64 12.31
C GLY A 62 -13.04 37.21 12.96
N SER A 63 -13.50 36.65 14.09
CA SER A 63 -14.54 37.24 14.97
C SER A 63 -13.96 37.66 16.31
#